data_AF-A0A645FD79-F1
#
_entry.id   AF-A0A645FD79-F1
#
_cell.length_a   1.000
_cell.length_b   1.000
_cell.length_c   1.000
_cell.angle_alpha   90.00
_cell.angle_beta   90.00
_cell.angle_gamma   90.00
#
_symmetry.space_group_name_H-M   'P 1'
#
loop_
_entity.id
_entity.type
_entity.pdbx_description
1 polymer ?
#
loop_
_entity_poly.entity_id
_entity_poly.type
_entity_poly.pdbx_seq_one_letter_code
_entity_poly.pdbx_strand_id
1 'polypeptide(L)'
;MGLKYTFDYGGKYNYIIDTGFGTLSIDPIKEYIDKNNNIPIIVINTHYHWDHIWGNNSLQNSMIISHKLCREMIKSTWEDSLHKNK
;
A
#
# COMPACT_ATOMS: atom_id res chain seq x y z
N MET A 1 -5.12 -1.02 13.20
CA MET A 1 -4.10 -2.10 13.30
C MET A 1 -4.39 -3.11 12.20
N GLY A 2 -3.99 -2.80 10.96
CA GLY A 2 -4.16 -3.68 9.81
C GLY A 2 -3.01 -4.67 9.73
N LEU A 3 -3.33 -5.95 9.53
CA LEU A 3 -2.36 -7.02 9.38
C LEU A 3 -1.58 -6.82 8.08
N LYS A 4 -0.25 -6.79 8.16
CA LYS A 4 0.66 -6.61 7.03
C LYS A 4 1.17 -7.98 6.61
N TYR A 5 0.74 -8.47 5.45
CA TYR A 5 1.22 -9.73 4.90
C TYR A 5 1.96 -9.47 3.58
N THR A 6 3.15 -10.05 3.47
CA THR A 6 3.86 -10.22 2.20
C THR A 6 3.69 -11.66 1.74
N PHE A 7 3.18 -11.86 0.53
CA PHE A 7 3.07 -13.18 -0.09
C PHE A 7 3.99 -13.26 -1.31
N ASP A 8 4.69 -14.38 -1.45
CA ASP A 8 5.41 -14.78 -2.67
C ASP A 8 4.57 -15.86 -3.37
N TYR A 9 4.01 -15.54 -4.53
CA TYR A 9 3.28 -16.52 -5.36
C TYR A 9 4.15 -16.95 -6.54
N GLY A 10 4.90 -18.03 -6.36
CA GLY A 10 5.70 -18.65 -7.43
C GLY A 10 6.89 -17.81 -7.91
N GLY A 11 7.40 -16.87 -7.10
CA GLY A 11 8.63 -16.11 -7.35
C GLY A 11 8.51 -14.99 -8.38
N LYS A 12 7.30 -14.61 -8.80
CA LYS A 12 7.11 -13.58 -9.84
C LYS A 12 6.81 -12.19 -9.31
N TYR A 13 6.03 -12.12 -8.22
CA TYR A 13 5.64 -10.85 -7.61
C TYR A 13 5.62 -10.95 -6.08
N ASN A 14 5.98 -9.84 -5.45
CA ASN A 14 5.70 -9.59 -4.04
C ASN A 14 4.34 -8.90 -3.92
N TYR A 15 3.48 -9.36 -3.02
CA TYR A 15 2.19 -8.72 -2.77
C TYR A 15 2.21 -7.96 -1.44
N ILE A 16 1.74 -6.71 -1.43
CA ILE A 16 1.52 -5.91 -0.23
C ILE A 16 0.03 -5.61 -0.11
N ILE A 17 -0.59 -5.98 1.00
CA ILE A 17 -2.00 -5.67 1.30
C ILE A 17 -2.04 -4.49 2.24
N ASP A 18 -2.57 -3.37 1.75
CA ASP A 18 -2.55 -2.04 2.39
C ASP A 18 -1.15 -1.53 2.74
N THR A 19 -1.00 -0.22 2.77
CA THR A 19 0.31 0.44 2.91
C THR A 19 0.49 1.15 4.24
N GLY A 20 -0.56 1.21 5.06
CA GLY A 20 -0.49 1.71 6.41
C GLY A 20 -0.20 3.22 6.47
N PHE A 21 0.40 3.62 7.61
CA PHE A 21 0.74 4.99 7.98
C PHE A 21 2.02 5.52 7.30
N GLY A 22 2.10 5.49 5.97
CA GLY A 22 3.21 6.13 5.25
C GLY A 22 4.53 5.36 5.26
N THR A 23 5.64 6.10 5.15
CA THR A 23 7.01 5.56 5.05
C THR A 23 7.37 4.65 6.21
N LEU A 24 7.02 5.02 7.45
CA LEU A 24 7.24 4.20 8.65
C LEU A 24 6.64 2.80 8.52
N SER A 25 5.56 2.66 7.75
CA SER A 25 4.91 1.38 7.51
C SER A 25 5.54 0.56 6.39
N ILE A 26 6.13 1.21 5.40
CA ILE A 26 6.59 0.61 4.14
C ILE A 26 8.10 0.36 4.13
N ASP A 27 8.91 1.24 4.72
CA ASP A 27 10.37 1.16 4.62
C ASP A 27 10.94 -0.17 5.14
N PRO A 28 10.49 -0.71 6.30
CA PRO A 28 10.95 -2.03 6.76
C PRO A 28 10.57 -3.17 5.82
N ILE A 29 9.44 -3.05 5.12
CA ILE A 29 8.95 -4.05 4.15
C ILE A 29 9.82 -4.00 2.89
N LYS A 30 10.12 -2.80 2.39
CA LYS A 30 11.02 -2.61 1.25
C LYS A 30 12.40 -3.16 1.55
N GLU A 31 12.95 -2.84 2.72
CA GLU A 31 14.26 -3.37 3.14
C GLU A 31 14.27 -4.90 3.18
N TYR A 32 13.20 -5.52 3.68
CA TYR A 32 13.07 -6.98 3.67
C TYR A 32 13.01 -7.54 2.24
N ILE A 33 12.20 -6.95 1.36
CA ILE A 33 12.06 -7.39 -0.04
C ILE A 33 13.40 -7.25 -0.78
N ASP A 34 14.06 -6.10 -0.65
CA ASP A 34 15.34 -5.80 -1.30
C ASP A 34 16.44 -6.81 -0.90
N LYS A 35 16.41 -7.28 0.35
CA LYS A 35 17.38 -8.27 0.88
C LYS A 35 17.09 -9.72 0.48
N ASN A 36 15.81 -10.08 0.29
CA ASN A 36 15.42 -11.48 0.13
C ASN A 36 15.05 -11.83 -1.31
N ASN A 37 14.25 -11.00 -1.98
CA ASN A 37 13.71 -11.30 -3.29
C ASN A 37 13.24 -10.01 -3.98
N ASN A 38 14.14 -9.35 -4.71
CA ASN A 38 13.91 -8.07 -5.39
C ASN A 38 13.08 -8.21 -6.69
N ILE A 39 11.97 -8.95 -6.61
CA ILE A 39 10.97 -9.08 -7.68
C ILE A 39 9.90 -7.98 -7.56
N PRO A 40 9.20 -7.65 -8.65
CA PRO A 40 8.26 -6.52 -8.67
C PRO A 40 7.15 -6.64 -7.62
N ILE A 41 6.71 -5.49 -7.11
CA ILE A 41 5.67 -5.38 -6.07
C ILE A 41 4.31 -5.06 -6.70
N ILE A 42 3.27 -5.76 -6.26
CA ILE A 42 1.86 -5.41 -6.46
C ILE A 42 1.25 -5.03 -5.11
N VAL A 43 0.69 -3.84 -5.03
CA VAL A 43 -0.04 -3.34 -3.86
C VAL A 43 -1.53 -3.52 -4.07
N ILE A 44 -2.22 -4.06 -3.08
CA ILE A 44 -3.68 -4.21 -3.06
C ILE A 44 -4.22 -3.31 -1.95
N ASN A 45 -4.97 -2.27 -2.32
CA ASN A 45 -5.72 -1.48 -1.33
C ASN A 45 -7.08 -2.11 -1.08
N THR A 46 -7.34 -2.50 0.15
CA THR A 46 -8.58 -3.16 0.57
C THR A 46 -9.76 -2.19 0.61
N HIS A 47 -9.51 -0.96 1.06
CA HIS A 47 -10.48 0.14 1.12
C HIS A 47 -9.76 1.51 1.18
N TYR A 48 -10.54 2.59 1.24
CA TYR A 48 -10.08 3.95 0.96
C TYR A 48 -9.58 4.76 2.16
N HIS A 49 -9.68 4.23 3.38
CA HIS A 49 -9.32 5.01 4.57
C HIS A 49 -7.83 5.34 4.57
N TRP A 50 -7.50 6.54 5.04
CA TRP A 50 -6.17 7.11 4.96
C TRP A 50 -5.11 6.23 5.62
N ASP A 51 -5.44 5.58 6.73
CA ASP A 51 -4.56 4.70 7.51
C ASP A 51 -4.24 3.38 6.80
N HIS A 52 -4.90 3.09 5.69
CA HIS A 52 -4.64 1.93 4.84
C HIS A 52 -3.88 2.27 3.56
N ILE A 53 -3.86 3.52 3.12
CA ILE A 53 -3.36 3.91 1.80
C ILE A 53 -2.24 4.95 1.83
N TRP A 54 -1.94 5.55 2.99
CA TRP A 54 -0.97 6.65 3.08
C TRP A 54 0.42 6.25 2.59
N GLY A 55 0.82 5.00 2.80
CA GLY A 55 2.09 4.45 2.30
C GLY A 55 2.17 4.25 0.79
N ASN A 56 1.08 4.44 0.02
CA ASN A 56 1.10 4.31 -1.43
C ASN A 56 2.13 5.25 -2.07
N ASN A 57 2.36 6.42 -1.48
CA ASN A 57 3.34 7.38 -1.97
C ASN A 57 4.79 6.86 -1.93
N SER A 58 5.08 5.87 -1.08
CA SER A 58 6.41 5.23 -1.00
C SER A 58 6.62 4.11 -2.04
N LEU A 59 5.57 3.79 -2.80
CA LEU A 59 5.50 2.67 -3.75
C LEU A 59 5.05 3.14 -5.16
N GLN A 60 5.40 4.36 -5.56
CA GLN A 60 5.01 4.95 -6.85
C GLN A 60 5.45 4.12 -8.07
N ASN A 61 6.52 3.33 -7.95
CA ASN A 61 7.02 2.46 -9.01
C ASN A 61 6.35 1.07 -9.03
N SER A 62 5.44 0.80 -8.09
CA SER A 62 4.73 -0.47 -7.98
C SER A 62 3.35 -0.38 -8.63
N MET A 63 2.83 -1.53 -9.07
CA MET A 63 1.43 -1.59 -9.51
C MET A 63 0.52 -1.52 -8.28
N ILE A 64 -0.38 -0.54 -8.23
CA ILE A 64 -1.36 -0.40 -7.15
C ILE A 64 -2.76 -0.71 -7.70
N ILE A 65 -3.41 -1.71 -7.13
CA ILE A 65 -4.74 -2.18 -7.53
C ILE A 65 -5.74 -2.03 -6.38
N SER A 66 -6.99 -1.78 -6.74
CA SER A 66 -8.13 -1.80 -5.82
C SER A 66 -9.41 -2.06 -6.60
N HIS A 67 -10.51 -2.33 -5.90
CA HIS A 67 -11.82 -2.32 -6.55
C HIS A 67 -12.22 -0.89 -6.94
N LYS A 68 -13.06 -0.77 -7.98
CA LYS A 68 -13.45 0.52 -8.57
C LYS A 68 -13.94 1.54 -7.53
N LEU A 69 -14.85 1.12 -6.65
CA LEU A 69 -15.39 2.00 -5.60
C LEU A 69 -14.32 2.50 -4.61
N CYS A 70 -13.33 1.68 -4.23
CA CYS A 70 -12.23 2.15 -3.38
C CYS A 70 -11.47 3.29 -4.08
N ARG A 71 -11.11 3.12 -5.35
CA ARG A 71 -10.43 4.18 -6.11
C ARG A 71 -11.26 5.46 -6.23
N GLU A 72 -12.57 5.33 -6.43
CA GLU A 72 -13.48 6.49 -6.48
C GLU A 72 -13.56 7.20 -5.12
N MET A 73 -13.69 6.43 -4.04
CA MET A 73 -13.73 6.97 -2.68
C MET A 73 -12.44 7.69 -2.33
N ILE A 74 -11.27 7.10 -2.60
CA ILE A 74 -9.96 7.75 -2.39
C ILE A 74 -9.95 9.12 -3.06
N LYS A 75 -10.33 9.21 -4.34
CA LYS A 75 -10.34 10.50 -5.07
C LYS A 75 -11.31 11.52 -4.45
N SER A 76 -12.46 11.06 -3.97
CA SER A 76 -13.50 11.96 -3.44
C SER A 76 -13.27 12.41 -1.99
N THR A 77 -12.56 11.61 -1.18
CA THR A 77 -12.43 11.85 0.26
C THR A 77 -11.00 12.20 0.70
N TRP A 78 -10.02 12.19 -0.19
CA TRP A 78 -8.61 12.37 0.18
C TRP A 78 -8.35 13.72 0.85
N GLU A 79 -8.79 14.82 0.24
CA GLU A 79 -8.62 16.18 0.79
C GLU A 79 -9.24 16.29 2.18
N ASP A 80 -10.48 15.85 2.36
CA ASP A 80 -11.16 15.84 3.66
C ASP A 80 -10.39 15.02 4.71
N SER A 81 -9.81 13.89 4.29
CA SER A 81 -9.03 13.02 5.17
C SER A 81 -7.72 13.69 5.59
N LEU A 82 -7.07 14.44 4.69
CA LEU A 82 -5.88 15.23 5.03
C LEU A 82 -6.20 16.36 6.01
N HIS A 83 -7.33 17.04 5.84
CA HIS A 83 -7.71 18.14 6.73
C HIS A 83 -8.11 17.67 8.14
N LYS A 84 -8.75 16.50 8.26
CA LYS A 84 -9.20 15.95 9.55
C LYS A 84 -8.08 15.36 10.40
N ASN A 85 -6.95 14.98 9.80
CA ASN A 85 -5.87 14.26 10.45
C ASN A 85 -4.54 15.04 10.43
N LYS A 86 -4.61 16.38 10.31
CA LYS A 86 -3.49 17.30 10.51
C LYS A 86 -3.27 17.61 11.99
#